data_AF-A0A7J4EQ23-F1
#
_entry.id   AF-A0A7J4EQ23-F1
#
_cell.length_a   1.000
_cell.length_b   1.000
_cell.length_c   1.000
_cell.angle_alpha   90.00
_cell.angle_beta   90.00
_cell.angle_gamma   90.00
#
_symmetry.space_group_name_H-M   'P 1'
#
loop_
_entity.id
_entity.type
_entity.pdbx_description
1 polymer ?
#
loop_
_entity_poly.entity_id
_entity_poly.type
_entity_poly.pdbx_seq_one_letter_code
_entity_poly.pdbx_strand_id
1 'polypeptide(L)'
;MIGVFAALACGLIAGLKTPLLSPVIYLSRFRKDIFIAFFFFYSLALGYEFVMKSVYDADLMSLAVILSSFLLLDAGLRDESMDFVGYFLIVIIIIGFFLDVFVFALLIAFFYHFSKDNPRRGIFIVSASIFLLILGLVFCKGMLNLLGASSTQVVFISAISILIFLIKEYLAH
;
A
#
# COMPACT_ATOMS: atom_id res chain seq x y z
N MET A 1 -8.88 9.57 -0.28
CA MET A 1 -8.89 9.72 -1.77
C MET A 1 -7.51 9.65 -2.42
N ILE A 2 -6.45 10.12 -1.77
CA ILE A 2 -5.06 10.11 -2.29
C ILE A 2 -4.64 8.69 -2.75
N GLY A 3 -4.99 7.65 -1.99
CA GLY A 3 -4.69 6.26 -2.35
C GLY A 3 -5.28 5.76 -3.67
N VAL A 4 -6.44 6.28 -4.10
CA VAL A 4 -7.04 5.94 -5.39
C VAL A 4 -6.21 6.50 -6.53
N PHE A 5 -5.84 7.78 -6.44
CA PHE A 5 -5.00 8.44 -7.43
C PHE A 5 -3.58 7.86 -7.45
N ALA A 6 -3.04 7.52 -6.29
CA ALA A 6 -1.77 6.81 -6.16
C ALA A 6 -1.80 5.46 -6.89
N ALA A 7 -2.85 4.64 -6.68
CA ALA A 7 -3.00 3.36 -7.35
C ALA A 7 -3.19 3.51 -8.87
N LEU A 8 -3.99 4.48 -9.32
CA LEU A 8 -4.17 4.79 -10.75
C LEU A 8 -2.85 5.19 -11.42
N ALA A 9 -2.15 6.17 -10.85
CA ALA A 9 -0.87 6.63 -11.38
C ALA A 9 0.18 5.51 -11.36
N CYS A 10 0.20 4.71 -10.30
CA CYS A 10 1.07 3.54 -10.21
C CYS A 10 0.77 2.53 -11.32
N GLY A 11 -0.51 2.21 -11.58
CA GLY A 11 -0.90 1.32 -12.68
C GLY A 11 -0.44 1.82 -14.04
N LEU A 12 -0.56 3.13 -14.30
CA LEU A 12 -0.11 3.73 -15.55
C LEU A 12 1.41 3.68 -15.72
N ILE A 13 2.18 4.00 -14.66
CA ILE A 13 3.65 3.98 -14.69
C ILE A 13 4.17 2.54 -14.80
N ALA A 14 3.54 1.60 -14.09
CA ALA A 14 3.91 0.18 -14.07
C ALA A 14 3.49 -0.58 -15.34
N GLY A 15 2.53 -0.03 -16.10
CA GLY A 15 1.82 -0.78 -17.15
C GLY A 15 0.91 -1.89 -16.60
N LEU A 16 0.46 -1.78 -15.35
CA LEU A 16 -0.42 -2.75 -14.69
C LEU A 16 -1.88 -2.35 -14.82
N LYS A 17 -2.74 -3.34 -15.11
CA LYS A 17 -4.18 -3.18 -15.27
C LYS A 17 -4.91 -3.23 -13.94
N THR A 18 -4.43 -4.05 -13.00
CA THR A 18 -5.10 -4.26 -11.71
C THR A 18 -5.25 -2.96 -10.91
N PRO A 19 -4.22 -2.09 -10.76
CA PRO A 19 -4.36 -0.81 -10.07
C PRO A 19 -5.38 0.15 -10.69
N LEU A 20 -5.75 -0.03 -11.96
CA LEU A 20 -6.79 0.77 -12.62
C LEU A 20 -8.21 0.46 -12.10
N LEU A 21 -8.40 -0.69 -11.44
CA LEU A 21 -9.65 -1.06 -10.77
C LEU A 21 -9.83 -0.38 -9.40
N SER A 22 -8.81 0.35 -8.92
CA SER A 22 -8.83 1.03 -7.62
C SER A 22 -10.05 1.96 -7.41
N PRO A 23 -10.59 2.69 -8.40
CA PRO A 23 -11.79 3.51 -8.18
C PRO A 23 -13.04 2.67 -7.92
N VAL A 24 -13.18 1.54 -8.63
CA VAL A 24 -14.31 0.62 -8.46
C VAL A 24 -14.28 -0.01 -7.07
N ILE A 25 -13.09 -0.41 -6.62
CA ILE A 25 -12.89 -0.94 -5.27
C ILE A 25 -13.19 0.14 -4.24
N TYR A 26 -12.72 1.37 -4.45
CA TYR A 26 -13.01 2.49 -3.54
C TYR A 26 -14.50 2.79 -3.43
N LEU A 27 -15.27 2.66 -4.51
CA LEU A 27 -16.73 2.81 -4.47
C LEU A 27 -17.40 1.76 -3.56
N SER A 28 -16.82 0.58 -3.37
CA SER A 28 -17.37 -0.43 -2.47
C SER A 28 -17.24 -0.08 -0.97
N ARG A 29 -16.58 1.04 -0.62
CA ARG A 29 -16.39 1.50 0.77
C ARG A 29 -17.68 1.76 1.56
N PHE A 30 -18.83 1.85 0.90
CA PHE A 30 -20.13 1.99 1.58
C PHE A 30 -20.38 0.86 2.60
N ARG A 31 -19.78 -0.31 2.40
CA ARG A 31 -19.75 -1.40 3.38
C ARG A 31 -18.31 -1.89 3.54
N LYS A 32 -17.71 -1.63 4.71
CA LYS A 32 -16.32 -1.98 5.01
C LYS A 32 -16.00 -3.45 4.75
N ASP A 33 -16.89 -4.37 5.10
CA ASP A 33 -16.71 -5.81 4.85
C ASP A 33 -16.57 -6.14 3.35
N ILE A 34 -17.40 -5.50 2.52
CA ILE A 34 -17.40 -5.69 1.07
C ILE A 34 -16.12 -5.09 0.47
N PHE A 35 -15.73 -3.91 0.96
CA PHE A 35 -14.47 -3.28 0.57
C PHE A 35 -13.26 -4.16 0.86
N ILE A 36 -13.16 -4.74 2.06
CA ILE A 36 -12.07 -5.64 2.44
C ILE A 36 -12.05 -6.88 1.54
N ALA A 37 -13.22 -7.46 1.24
CA ALA A 37 -13.32 -8.60 0.33
C ALA A 37 -12.83 -8.24 -1.09
N PHE A 38 -13.26 -7.11 -1.65
CA PHE A 38 -12.78 -6.66 -2.96
C PHE A 38 -11.30 -6.30 -2.94
N PHE A 39 -10.81 -5.68 -1.87
CA PHE A 39 -9.39 -5.38 -1.70
C PHE A 39 -8.54 -6.65 -1.62
N PHE A 40 -9.06 -7.71 -1.01
CA PHE A 40 -8.42 -9.02 -1.01
C PHE A 40 -8.29 -9.58 -2.43
N PHE A 41 -9.38 -9.60 -3.21
CA PHE A 41 -9.32 -10.04 -4.62
C PHE A 41 -8.43 -9.15 -5.48
N TYR A 42 -8.42 -7.85 -5.23
CA TYR A 42 -7.50 -6.89 -5.86
C TYR A 42 -6.04 -7.25 -5.59
N SER A 43 -5.70 -7.52 -4.33
CA SER A 43 -4.32 -7.88 -3.94
C SER A 43 -3.89 -9.20 -4.58
N LEU A 44 -4.83 -10.15 -4.69
CA LEU A 44 -4.61 -11.44 -5.33
C LEU A 44 -4.37 -11.27 -6.86
N ALA A 45 -5.21 -10.50 -7.54
CA ALA A 45 -5.04 -10.16 -8.96
C ALA A 45 -3.73 -9.41 -9.22
N LEU A 46 -3.39 -8.46 -8.34
CA LEU A 46 -2.16 -7.68 -8.42
C LEU A 46 -0.93 -8.57 -8.25
N GLY A 47 -0.98 -9.55 -7.34
CA GLY A 47 0.08 -10.55 -7.16
C GLY A 47 0.26 -11.49 -8.36
N TYR A 48 -0.79 -11.72 -9.16
CA TYR A 48 -0.68 -12.46 -10.42
C TYR A 48 -0.08 -11.64 -11.56
N GLU A 49 -0.41 -10.35 -11.62
CA GLU A 49 0.08 -9.47 -12.68
C GLU A 49 1.52 -8.99 -12.41
N PHE A 50 1.83 -8.71 -11.15
CA PHE A 50 3.11 -8.18 -10.71
C PHE A 50 3.94 -9.29 -10.05
N VAL A 51 4.51 -10.15 -10.90
CA VAL A 51 5.34 -11.28 -10.46
C VAL A 51 6.75 -10.79 -10.11
N MET A 52 7.00 -10.55 -8.84
CA MET A 52 8.38 -10.42 -8.35
C MET A 52 9.06 -11.79 -8.32
N LYS A 53 10.29 -11.86 -8.84
CA LYS A 53 11.13 -13.05 -8.72
C LYS A 53 11.61 -13.28 -7.29
N SER A 54 11.84 -12.20 -6.53
CA SER A 54 12.25 -12.24 -5.14
C SER A 54 11.98 -10.88 -4.47
N VAL A 55 11.61 -10.87 -3.19
CA VAL A 55 11.50 -9.62 -2.39
C VAL A 55 12.86 -8.94 -2.22
N TYR A 56 13.98 -9.66 -2.38
CA TYR A 56 15.32 -9.06 -2.31
C TYR A 56 15.75 -8.35 -3.59
N ASP A 57 15.05 -8.59 -4.69
CA ASP A 57 15.22 -7.87 -5.96
C ASP A 57 14.21 -6.73 -6.09
N ALA A 58 13.57 -6.32 -4.99
CA ALA A 58 12.58 -5.26 -4.98
C ALA A 58 13.22 -3.95 -5.46
N ASP A 59 12.75 -3.49 -6.60
CA ASP A 59 13.12 -2.21 -7.21
C ASP A 59 12.19 -1.08 -6.72
N LEU A 60 12.46 0.15 -7.18
CA LEU A 60 11.64 1.31 -6.84
C LEU A 60 10.18 1.14 -7.30
N MET A 61 9.94 0.41 -8.39
CA MET A 61 8.60 0.11 -8.91
C MET A 61 7.83 -0.79 -7.94
N SER A 62 8.50 -1.81 -7.40
CA SER A 62 8.02 -2.70 -6.36
C SER A 62 7.48 -1.95 -5.15
N LEU A 63 8.28 -0.99 -4.68
CA LEU A 63 7.99 -0.17 -3.53
C LEU A 63 6.80 0.77 -3.81
N ALA A 64 6.73 1.33 -5.02
CA ALA A 64 5.60 2.16 -5.46
C ALA A 64 4.27 1.39 -5.46
N VAL A 65 4.26 0.16 -6.00
CA VAL A 65 3.09 -0.72 -6.03
C VAL A 65 2.60 -1.06 -4.62
N ILE A 66 3.51 -1.40 -3.71
CA ILE A 66 3.19 -1.71 -2.32
C ILE A 66 2.60 -0.47 -1.61
N LEU A 67 3.30 0.67 -1.65
CA LEU A 67 2.86 1.91 -1.00
C LEU A 67 1.50 2.39 -1.52
N SER A 68 1.29 2.34 -2.84
CA SER A 68 0.02 2.74 -3.45
C SER A 68 -1.14 1.83 -3.01
N SER A 69 -0.89 0.53 -2.87
CA SER A 69 -1.88 -0.44 -2.38
C SER A 69 -2.23 -0.22 -0.91
N PHE A 70 -1.24 0.09 -0.06
CA PHE A 70 -1.47 0.47 1.33
C PHE A 70 -2.29 1.75 1.46
N LEU A 71 -1.94 2.78 0.69
CA LEU A 71 -2.70 4.03 0.66
C LEU A 71 -4.14 3.80 0.19
N LEU A 72 -4.38 2.90 -0.76
CA LEU A 72 -5.71 2.53 -1.22
C LEU A 72 -6.52 1.84 -0.13
N LEU A 73 -5.91 0.87 0.59
CA LEU A 73 -6.55 0.18 1.71
C LEU A 73 -6.96 1.17 2.81
N ASP A 74 -6.03 2.02 3.24
CA ASP A 74 -6.29 2.99 4.31
C ASP A 74 -7.38 3.99 3.89
N ALA A 75 -7.31 4.48 2.64
CA ALA A 75 -8.31 5.41 2.10
C ALA A 75 -9.72 4.81 2.04
N GLY A 76 -9.87 3.50 1.81
CA GLY A 76 -11.19 2.86 1.76
C GLY A 76 -11.75 2.46 3.13
N LEU A 77 -10.91 2.36 4.16
CA LEU A 77 -11.34 2.04 5.54
C LEU A 77 -11.65 3.28 6.38
N ARG A 78 -11.07 4.43 6.01
CA ARG A 78 -11.30 5.72 6.66
C ARG A 78 -12.35 6.56 5.93
N ASP A 79 -13.21 7.20 6.70
CA ASP A 79 -14.06 8.29 6.23
C ASP A 79 -13.24 9.59 6.22
N GLU A 80 -12.51 9.81 5.12
CA GLU A 80 -11.68 11.01 4.98
C GLU A 80 -12.39 12.15 4.27
N SER A 81 -12.30 13.34 4.86
CA SER A 81 -12.39 14.62 4.15
C SER A 81 -11.02 15.02 3.58
N MET A 82 -11.01 15.52 2.34
CA MET A 82 -9.79 16.00 1.71
C MET A 82 -9.46 17.43 2.15
N ASP A 83 -8.24 17.61 2.67
CA ASP A 83 -7.69 18.93 2.96
C ASP A 83 -6.83 19.44 1.78
N PHE A 84 -6.54 20.74 1.78
CA PHE A 84 -5.75 21.41 0.73
C PHE A 84 -4.40 20.73 0.45
N VAL A 85 -3.71 20.27 1.49
CA VAL A 85 -2.43 19.53 1.36
C VAL A 85 -2.63 18.20 0.63
N GLY A 86 -3.76 17.53 0.83
CA GLY A 86 -4.08 16.29 0.14
C GLY A 86 -4.31 16.48 -1.37
N TYR A 87 -4.93 17.59 -1.77
CA TYR A 87 -5.06 17.95 -3.19
C TYR A 87 -3.69 18.24 -3.82
N PHE A 88 -2.83 18.97 -3.13
CA PHE A 88 -1.48 19.27 -3.61
C PHE A 88 -0.65 17.99 -3.82
N LEU A 89 -0.74 17.03 -2.88
CA LEU A 89 -0.09 15.73 -3.02
C LEU A 89 -0.59 14.93 -4.23
N ILE A 90 -1.90 14.95 -4.51
CA ILE A 90 -2.45 14.28 -5.68
C ILE A 90 -1.91 14.87 -6.98
N VAL A 91 -1.81 16.21 -7.06
CA VAL A 91 -1.24 16.88 -8.23
C VAL A 91 0.21 16.43 -8.46
N ILE A 92 1.01 16.35 -7.40
CA ILE A 92 2.40 15.86 -7.51
C ILE A 92 2.43 14.39 -7.94
N ILE A 93 1.56 13.53 -7.38
CA ILE A 93 1.47 12.10 -7.73
C ILE A 93 1.10 11.91 -9.20
N ILE A 94 0.18 12.72 -9.74
CA ILE A 94 -0.25 12.65 -11.15
C ILE A 94 0.82 13.20 -12.10
N ILE A 95 1.51 14.28 -11.70
CA ILE A 95 2.57 14.91 -12.52
C ILE A 95 3.89 14.13 -12.45
N GLY A 96 4.06 13.28 -11.43
CA GLY A 96 5.24 12.44 -11.22
C GLY A 96 5.42 11.41 -12.34
N PHE A 97 5.93 11.85 -13.48
CA PHE A 97 6.22 10.99 -14.63
C PHE A 97 7.53 10.19 -14.43
N PHE A 98 8.42 10.69 -13.56
CA PHE A 98 9.64 10.01 -13.16
C PHE A 98 9.41 9.15 -11.92
N LEU A 99 9.80 7.88 -12.01
CA LEU A 99 9.63 6.87 -10.96
C LEU A 99 10.14 7.34 -9.59
N ASP A 100 11.31 7.97 -9.55
CA ASP A 100 11.93 8.43 -8.30
C ASP A 100 11.12 9.52 -7.60
N VAL A 101 10.63 10.50 -8.38
CA VAL A 101 9.80 11.60 -7.89
C VAL A 101 8.44 11.08 -7.44
N PHE A 102 7.88 10.12 -8.17
CA PHE A 102 6.63 9.45 -7.83
C PHE A 102 6.74 8.70 -6.50
N VAL A 103 7.78 7.87 -6.33
CA VAL A 103 8.02 7.13 -5.09
C VAL A 103 8.24 8.07 -3.91
N PHE A 104 8.99 9.16 -4.10
CA PHE A 104 9.19 10.15 -3.05
C PHE A 104 7.88 10.83 -2.64
N ALA A 105 7.03 11.18 -3.61
CA ALA A 105 5.70 11.72 -3.34
C ALA A 105 4.80 10.72 -2.61
N LEU A 106 4.85 9.43 -2.96
CA LEU A 106 4.13 8.35 -2.26
C LEU A 106 4.59 8.20 -0.81
N LEU A 107 5.90 8.28 -0.55
CA LEU A 107 6.43 8.24 0.82
C LEU A 107 5.91 9.43 1.64
N ILE A 108 5.98 10.65 1.10
CA ILE A 108 5.44 11.83 1.78
C ILE A 108 3.94 11.66 2.04
N ALA A 109 3.18 11.19 1.04
CA ALA A 109 1.75 10.96 1.17
C ALA A 109 1.46 9.93 2.26
N PHE A 110 2.22 8.84 2.32
CA PHE A 110 2.11 7.80 3.33
C PHE A 110 2.39 8.35 4.75
N PHE A 111 3.48 9.09 4.94
CA PHE A 111 3.77 9.73 6.23
C PHE A 111 2.71 10.75 6.64
N TYR A 112 2.25 11.60 5.71
CA TYR A 112 1.21 12.58 5.95
C TYR A 112 -0.10 11.91 6.40
N HIS A 113 -0.51 10.83 5.71
CA HIS A 113 -1.75 10.09 6.01
C HIS A 113 -1.75 9.43 7.39
N PHE A 114 -0.61 8.90 7.81
CA PHE A 114 -0.48 8.26 9.11
C PHE A 114 -0.18 9.24 10.26
N SER A 115 0.33 10.44 9.95
CA SER A 115 0.54 11.50 10.94
C SER A 115 -0.74 12.24 11.31
N LYS A 116 -1.72 12.32 10.39
CA LYS A 116 -2.97 13.08 10.57
C LYS A 116 -3.81 12.64 11.78
N ASP A 117 -3.87 11.34 12.07
CA ASP A 117 -4.70 10.80 13.16
C ASP A 117 -4.03 10.87 14.54
N ASN A 118 -2.69 10.80 14.61
CA ASN A 118 -1.92 10.91 15.85
C ASN A 118 -0.42 11.13 15.54
N PRO A 119 0.11 12.36 15.63
CA PRO A 119 1.40 12.72 15.04
C PRO A 119 2.61 12.00 15.68
N ARG A 120 2.53 11.59 16.95
CA ARG A 120 3.62 10.85 17.63
C ARG A 120 3.43 9.34 17.61
N ARG A 121 2.20 8.85 17.82
CA ARG A 121 1.92 7.40 17.86
C ARG A 121 1.80 6.79 16.46
N GLY A 122 1.20 7.49 15.49
CA GLY A 122 1.02 7.00 14.13
C GLY A 122 2.35 6.77 13.42
N ILE A 123 3.27 7.74 13.48
CA ILE A 123 4.62 7.60 12.93
C ILE A 123 5.36 6.45 13.61
N PHE A 124 5.26 6.32 14.93
CA PHE A 124 5.92 5.24 15.68
C PHE A 124 5.38 3.86 15.30
N ILE A 125 4.06 3.69 15.20
CA ILE A 125 3.42 2.43 14.80
C ILE A 125 3.80 2.07 13.37
N VAL A 126 3.78 3.02 12.44
CA VAL A 126 4.21 2.80 11.05
C VAL A 126 5.68 2.40 10.98
N SER A 127 6.54 3.12 11.70
CA SER A 127 7.97 2.84 11.72
C SER A 127 8.28 1.48 12.34
N ALA A 128 7.59 1.14 13.44
CA ALA A 128 7.70 -0.16 14.09
C ALA A 128 7.17 -1.30 13.20
N SER A 129 6.10 -1.04 12.44
CA SER A 129 5.50 -2.00 11.51
C SER A 129 6.40 -2.27 10.31
N ILE A 130 6.95 -1.21 9.70
CA ILE A 130 7.95 -1.32 8.64
C ILE A 130 9.19 -2.05 9.16
N PHE A 131 9.65 -1.72 10.37
CA PHE A 131 10.77 -2.39 10.99
C PHE A 131 10.51 -3.89 11.20
N LEU A 132 9.34 -4.26 11.74
CA LEU A 132 8.93 -5.67 11.92
C LEU A 132 8.82 -6.42 10.59
N LEU A 133 8.30 -5.77 9.55
CA LEU A 133 8.22 -6.34 8.21
C LEU A 133 9.62 -6.57 7.63
N ILE A 134 10.54 -5.60 7.76
CA ILE A 134 11.94 -5.76 7.36
C ILE A 134 12.60 -6.89 8.14
N LEU A 135 12.39 -6.96 9.46
CA LEU A 135 12.96 -7.99 10.33
C LEU A 135 12.47 -9.39 9.94
N GLY A 136 11.16 -9.54 9.69
CA GLY A 136 10.55 -10.77 9.20
C GLY A 136 11.08 -11.18 7.83
N LEU A 137 11.22 -10.23 6.90
CA LEU A 137 11.84 -10.48 5.60
C LEU A 137 13.30 -10.90 5.74
N VAL A 138 14.10 -10.29 6.62
CA VAL A 138 15.49 -10.69 6.83
C VAL A 138 15.59 -12.10 7.42
N PHE A 139 14.76 -12.42 8.42
CA PHE A 139 14.76 -13.75 9.06
C PHE A 139 14.24 -14.86 8.14
N CYS A 140 13.21 -14.58 7.34
CA CYS A 140 12.59 -15.58 6.47
C CYS A 140 13.30 -15.71 5.10
N LYS A 141 14.45 -15.06 4.90
CA LYS A 141 15.22 -15.10 3.64
C LYS A 141 15.54 -16.49 3.12
N GLY A 142 15.88 -17.41 4.01
CA GLY A 142 16.16 -18.79 3.62
C GLY A 142 14.93 -19.54 3.08
N MET A 143 13.73 -19.20 3.55
CA MET A 143 12.48 -19.86 3.14
C MET A 143 11.79 -19.16 1.96
N LEU A 144 11.88 -17.82 1.89
CA LEU A 144 11.23 -17.00 0.87
C LEU A 144 12.01 -16.93 -0.45
N ASN A 145 13.26 -17.35 -0.49
CA ASN A 145 14.10 -17.32 -1.70
C ASN A 145 14.06 -18.63 -2.52
N LEU A 146 13.08 -19.50 -2.26
CA LEU A 146 12.84 -20.72 -3.03
C LEU A 146 12.02 -20.43 -4.30
N LEU A 147 12.40 -21.05 -5.42
CA LEU A 147 11.69 -20.97 -6.70
C LEU A 147 10.22 -21.39 -6.52
N GLY A 148 9.30 -20.45 -6.76
CA GLY A 148 7.85 -20.62 -6.53
C GLY A 148 7.28 -19.83 -5.35
N ALA A 149 8.12 -19.09 -4.61
CA ALA A 149 7.71 -18.36 -3.41
C ALA A 149 6.98 -17.01 -3.65
N SER A 150 6.67 -16.63 -4.90
CA SER A 150 5.98 -15.36 -5.17
C SER A 150 4.59 -15.30 -4.53
N SER A 151 3.86 -16.42 -4.53
CA SER A 151 2.55 -16.54 -3.86
C SER A 151 2.70 -16.46 -2.33
N THR A 152 3.72 -17.09 -1.76
CA THR A 152 4.02 -17.03 -0.31
C THR A 152 4.45 -15.64 0.13
N GLN A 153 5.16 -14.89 -0.72
CA GLN A 153 5.57 -13.50 -0.47
C GLN A 153 4.36 -12.55 -0.49
N VAL A 154 3.45 -12.70 -1.45
CA VAL A 154 2.19 -11.91 -1.51
C VAL A 154 1.30 -12.21 -0.31
N VAL A 155 1.17 -13.47 0.10
CA VAL A 155 0.43 -13.87 1.31
C VAL A 155 1.08 -13.30 2.57
N PHE A 156 2.41 -13.31 2.65
CA PHE A 156 3.14 -12.77 3.81
C PHE A 156 3.01 -11.24 3.93
N ILE A 157 3.12 -10.52 2.81
CA ILE A 157 2.89 -9.07 2.76
C ILE A 157 1.44 -8.75 3.12
N SER A 158 0.48 -9.53 2.61
CA SER A 158 -0.94 -9.38 2.93
C SER A 158 -1.22 -9.66 4.42
N ALA A 159 -0.63 -10.71 4.99
CA ALA A 159 -0.77 -11.06 6.40
C ALA A 159 -0.19 -9.97 7.30
N ILE A 160 0.97 -9.42 6.96
CA ILE A 160 1.55 -8.30 7.71
C ILE A 160 0.69 -7.03 7.55
N SER A 161 0.18 -6.76 6.35
CA SER A 161 -0.72 -5.61 6.12
C SER A 161 -1.98 -5.69 6.99
N ILE A 162 -2.56 -6.89 7.10
CA ILE A 162 -3.72 -7.18 7.97
C ILE A 162 -3.34 -7.05 9.45
N LEU A 163 -2.16 -7.55 9.84
CA LEU A 163 -1.66 -7.44 11.22
C LEU A 163 -1.42 -5.98 11.64
N ILE A 164 -0.83 -5.17 10.75
CA ILE A 164 -0.60 -3.74 10.97
C ILE A 164 -1.94 -3.02 11.16
N PHE A 165 -2.93 -3.35 10.34
CA PHE A 165 -4.27 -2.80 10.45
C PHE A 165 -4.92 -3.18 11.80
N LEU A 166 -4.88 -4.46 12.19
CA LEU A 166 -5.42 -4.94 13.46
C LEU A 166 -4.75 -4.28 14.68
N ILE A 167 -3.42 -4.13 14.66
CA ILE A 167 -2.67 -3.48 15.75
C ILE A 167 -3.07 -2.00 15.86
N LYS A 168 -3.24 -1.31 14.72
CA LYS A 168 -3.70 0.08 14.69
C LYS A 168 -5.11 0.22 15.29
N GLU A 169 -6.03 -0.66 14.94
CA GLU A 169 -7.42 -0.63 15.44
C GLU A 169 -7.49 -0.96 16.93
N TYR A 170 -6.67 -1.92 17.40
CA TYR A 170 -6.59 -2.27 18.83
C TYR A 170 -6.01 -1.15 19.70
N LEU A 171 -5.08 -0.33 19.18
CA LEU A 171 -4.47 0.79 19.89
C LEU A 171 -5.28 2.09 19.85
N ALA A 172 -6.37 2.14 19.09
CA ALA A 172 -7.27 3.28 18.98
C ALA A 172 -8.38 3.28 20.06
N HIS A 173 -8.56 2.16 20.77
CA HIS A 173 -9.39 2.00 21.97
C HIS A 173 -8.55 2.11 23.25
#